data_AF-A0A0N5D192-F1
#
_entry.id   AF-A0A0N5D192-F1
#
_cell.length_a   1.000
_cell.length_b   1.000
_cell.length_c   1.000
_cell.angle_alpha   90.00
_cell.angle_beta   90.00
_cell.angle_gamma   90.00
#
_symmetry.space_group_name_H-M   'P 1'
#
loop_
_entity.id
_entity.type
_entity.pdbx_description
1 polymer ?
#
loop_
_entity_poly.entity_id
_entity_poly.type
_entity_poly.pdbx_seq_one_letter_code
_entity_poly.pdbx_strand_id
1 'polypeptide(L)'
;MLYGTVALLGDLAAVTNIALCIIAIVAILIAVRMVRKEGVTELNCIADILPRALDSISHCEMSVALVATIANCMKIPVEEILKEYRDDSSRRRHFILKTFQNDSLTWKLMWEFPSKFITYGHIGEELIIEAV
;
A
#
# COMPACT_ATOMS: atom_id res chain seq x y z
N MET A 1 41.74 11.04 56.87
CA MET A 1 41.39 9.87 56.03
C MET A 1 40.09 10.09 55.25
N LEU A 2 39.02 10.61 55.85
CA LEU A 2 37.71 10.81 55.20
C LEU A 2 37.75 11.64 53.89
N TYR A 3 38.51 12.75 53.86
CA TYR A 3 38.61 13.63 52.69
C TYR A 3 39.29 12.99 51.47
N GLY A 4 40.30 12.14 51.69
CA GLY A 4 41.00 11.44 50.61
C GLY A 4 40.14 10.36 49.95
N THR A 5 39.33 9.64 50.74
CA THR A 5 38.38 8.64 50.23
C THR A 5 37.23 9.27 49.44
N VAL A 6 36.76 10.46 49.83
CA VAL A 6 35.69 11.17 49.11
C VAL A 6 36.19 11.73 47.76
N ALA A 7 37.41 12.26 47.72
CA ALA A 7 38.02 12.73 46.47
C ALA A 7 38.22 11.58 45.46
N LEU A 8 38.73 10.43 45.93
CA LEU A 8 38.99 9.25 45.10
C LEU A 8 37.70 8.63 44.53
N LEU A 9 36.61 8.62 45.32
CA LEU A 9 35.28 8.22 44.85
C LEU A 9 34.69 9.21 43.82
N GLY A 10 34.95 10.51 43.99
CA GLY A 10 34.55 11.54 43.04
C GLY A 10 35.25 11.42 41.68
N ASP A 11 36.56 11.19 41.69
CA ASP A 11 37.35 10.98 40.47
C ASP A 11 36.92 9.69 39.74
N LEU A 12 36.68 8.61 40.48
CA LEU A 12 36.19 7.35 39.90
C LEU A 12 34.82 7.53 39.23
N ALA A 13 33.90 8.24 39.90
CA ALA A 13 32.56 8.53 39.40
C ALA A 13 32.61 9.39 38.12
N ALA A 14 33.51 10.38 38.07
CA ALA A 14 33.72 11.22 36.89
C ALA A 14 34.22 10.39 35.69
N VAL A 15 35.20 9.52 35.90
CA VAL A 15 35.73 8.63 34.85
C VAL A 15 34.66 7.68 34.32
N THR A 16 33.85 7.07 35.21
CA THR A 16 32.76 6.19 34.80
C THR A 16 31.67 6.91 34.02
N ASN A 17 31.32 8.14 34.40
CA ASN A 17 30.33 8.94 33.68
C ASN A 17 30.83 9.35 32.29
N ILE A 18 32.11 9.72 32.16
CA ILE A 18 32.71 10.02 30.86
C ILE A 18 32.68 8.79 29.95
N ALA A 19 33.03 7.61 30.48
CA ALA A 19 32.97 6.36 29.72
C ALA A 19 31.53 6.01 29.28
N LEU A 20 30.54 6.18 30.16
CA LEU A 20 29.12 5.97 29.85
C LEU A 20 28.61 6.93 28.77
N CYS A 21 29.00 8.20 28.82
CA CYS A 21 28.66 9.19 27.81
C CYS A 21 29.24 8.81 26.44
N ILE A 22 30.49 8.35 26.38
CA ILE A 22 31.11 7.91 25.12
C ILE A 22 30.37 6.71 24.54
N ILE A 23 30.02 5.71 25.36
CA ILE A 23 29.26 4.54 24.93
C ILE A 23 27.88 4.95 24.40
N ALA A 24 27.18 5.85 25.10
CA ALA A 24 25.88 6.36 24.69
C ALA A 24 25.95 7.08 23.33
N ILE A 25 26.97 7.92 23.11
CA ILE A 25 27.18 8.62 21.84
C ILE A 25 27.42 7.63 20.70
N VAL A 26 28.25 6.60 20.92
CA VAL A 26 28.52 5.57 19.91
C VAL A 26 27.27 4.76 19.58
N ALA A 27 26.48 4.38 20.58
CA ALA A 27 25.22 3.66 20.37
C ALA A 27 24.21 4.47 19.56
N ILE A 28 24.07 5.77 19.86
CA ILE A 28 23.19 6.68 19.11
C ILE A 28 23.66 6.81 17.65
N LEU A 29 24.97 6.93 17.41
CA LEU A 29 25.51 7.01 16.05
C LEU A 29 25.26 5.74 15.23
N ILE A 30 25.34 4.56 15.86
CA ILE A 30 25.02 3.28 15.21
C ILE A 30 23.52 3.19 14.89
N ALA A 31 22.66 3.52 15.84
CA ALA A 31 21.21 3.50 15.64
C ALA A 31 20.77 4.45 14.50
N VAL A 32 21.30 5.68 14.47
CA VAL A 32 21.04 6.64 13.40
C VAL A 32 21.52 6.11 12.04
N ARG A 33 22.66 5.41 12.00
CA ARG A 33 23.15 4.78 10.76
C ARG A 33 22.27 3.63 10.29
N MET A 34 21.78 2.78 11.19
CA MET A 34 20.88 1.69 10.84
C MET A 34 19.56 2.22 10.29
N VAL A 35 18.93 3.18 10.99
CA VAL A 35 17.69 3.83 10.52
C VAL A 35 17.89 4.52 9.17
N ARG A 36 19.03 5.20 8.96
CA ARG A 36 19.33 5.85 7.67
C ARG A 36 19.64 4.86 6.55
N LYS A 37 20.21 3.69 6.82
CA LYS A 37 20.48 2.70 5.78
C LYS A 37 19.22 1.88 5.51
N GLU A 38 18.71 1.18 6.50
CA GLU A 38 17.61 0.23 6.31
C GLU A 38 16.30 0.97 6.04
N GLY A 39 15.98 1.99 6.84
CA GLY A 39 14.74 2.76 6.67
C GLY A 39 14.68 3.54 5.37
N VAL A 40 15.78 4.18 4.92
CA VAL A 40 15.78 4.91 3.63
C VAL A 40 15.75 3.95 2.46
N THR A 41 16.38 2.77 2.57
CA THR A 41 16.39 1.79 1.47
C THR A 41 15.02 1.14 1.31
N GLU A 42 14.34 0.80 2.41
CA GLU A 42 12.96 0.31 2.36
C GLU A 42 11.98 1.38 1.90
N LEU A 43 12.10 2.61 2.41
CA LEU A 43 11.25 3.72 1.96
C LEU A 43 11.45 4.04 0.49
N ASN A 44 12.68 3.98 -0.02
CA ASN A 44 12.94 4.15 -1.45
C ASN A 44 12.38 2.98 -2.27
N CYS A 45 12.45 1.75 -1.76
CA CYS A 45 11.86 0.59 -2.41
C CYS A 45 10.33 0.72 -2.51
N ILE A 46 9.67 1.12 -1.40
CA ILE A 46 8.22 1.35 -1.37
C ILE A 46 7.84 2.54 -2.25
N ALA A 47 8.59 3.64 -2.22
CA ALA A 47 8.35 4.83 -3.04
C ALA A 47 8.57 4.58 -4.54
N ASP A 48 9.31 3.54 -4.91
CA ASP A 48 9.55 3.14 -6.29
C ASP A 48 8.52 2.09 -6.77
N ILE A 49 8.01 1.26 -5.85
CA ILE A 49 6.93 0.30 -6.12
C ILE A 49 5.56 0.97 -6.15
N LEU A 50 5.30 1.95 -5.27
CA LEU A 50 3.97 2.55 -5.11
C LEU A 50 3.46 3.30 -6.35
N PRO A 51 4.27 4.11 -7.07
CA PRO A 51 3.85 4.73 -8.33
C PRO A 51 3.64 3.69 -9.43
N ARG A 52 4.48 2.65 -9.49
CA ARG A 52 4.31 1.54 -10.45
C ARG A 52 3.08 0.69 -10.15
N ALA A 53 2.73 0.54 -8.87
CA ALA A 53 1.50 -0.10 -8.44
C ALA A 53 0.29 0.79 -8.76
N LEU A 54 0.37 2.10 -8.55
CA LEU A 54 -0.68 3.07 -8.92
C LEU A 54 -0.86 3.19 -10.44
N ASP A 55 0.21 3.19 -11.22
CA ASP A 55 0.21 3.14 -12.69
C ASP A 55 -0.33 1.78 -13.18
N SER A 56 0.03 0.69 -12.52
CA SER A 56 -0.53 -0.64 -12.81
C SER A 56 -2.00 -0.76 -12.41
N ILE A 57 -2.45 -0.11 -11.34
CA ILE A 57 -3.87 -0.05 -10.92
C ILE A 57 -4.68 0.80 -11.89
N SER A 58 -4.07 1.81 -12.50
CA SER A 58 -4.73 2.64 -13.51
C SER A 58 -4.68 2.05 -14.92
N HIS A 59 -3.92 0.96 -15.16
CA HIS A 59 -3.84 0.26 -16.46
C HIS A 59 -4.37 -1.18 -16.45
N CYS A 60 -4.34 -1.87 -15.30
CA CYS A 60 -5.06 -3.12 -15.10
C CYS A 60 -6.35 -2.83 -14.35
N GLU A 61 -7.49 -3.21 -14.92
CA GLU A 61 -8.68 -3.45 -14.09
C GLU A 61 -8.26 -4.27 -12.88
N MET A 62 -8.35 -3.66 -11.70
CA MET A 62 -8.04 -4.35 -10.46
C MET A 62 -9.04 -5.49 -10.31
N SER A 63 -8.53 -6.73 -10.30
CA SER A 63 -9.39 -7.91 -10.20
C SER A 63 -10.33 -7.74 -9.01
N VAL A 64 -11.61 -7.97 -9.27
CA VAL A 64 -12.66 -8.02 -8.27
C VAL A 64 -12.27 -8.80 -7.01
N ALA A 65 -11.55 -9.92 -7.17
CA ALA A 65 -11.10 -10.74 -6.05
C ALA A 65 -10.10 -9.99 -5.15
N LEU A 66 -9.24 -9.15 -5.73
CA LEU A 66 -8.30 -8.31 -4.98
C LEU A 66 -9.05 -7.21 -4.23
N VAL A 67 -10.05 -6.59 -4.86
CA VAL A 67 -10.88 -5.55 -4.23
C VAL A 67 -11.69 -6.11 -3.06
N ALA A 68 -12.30 -7.29 -3.24
CA ALA A 68 -12.97 -8.01 -2.17
C ALA A 68 -12.01 -8.36 -1.02
N THR A 69 -10.76 -8.75 -1.32
CA THR A 69 -9.75 -9.07 -0.31
C THR A 69 -9.35 -7.82 0.51
N ILE A 70 -9.08 -6.70 -0.16
CA ILE A 70 -8.74 -5.43 0.49
C ILE A 70 -9.90 -4.95 1.37
N ALA A 71 -11.11 -4.99 0.84
CA ALA A 71 -12.31 -4.57 1.57
C ALA A 71 -12.55 -5.43 2.82
N ASN A 72 -12.30 -6.73 2.73
CA ASN A 72 -12.34 -7.63 3.88
C ASN A 72 -11.27 -7.26 4.93
N CYS A 73 -10.04 -6.96 4.51
CA CYS A 73 -8.99 -6.46 5.42
C CYS A 73 -9.39 -5.13 6.11
N MET A 74 -10.13 -4.28 5.40
CA MET A 74 -10.64 -3.00 5.91
C MET A 74 -11.97 -3.12 6.68
N LYS A 75 -12.51 -4.33 6.81
CA LYS A 75 -13.82 -4.61 7.45
C LYS A 75 -14.99 -3.85 6.80
N ILE A 76 -14.91 -3.63 5.50
CA ILE A 76 -16.02 -3.07 4.71
C ILE A 76 -17.01 -4.22 4.40
N PRO A 77 -18.32 -4.03 4.63
CA PRO A 77 -19.33 -5.03 4.30
C PRO A 77 -19.36 -5.35 2.79
N VAL A 78 -19.58 -6.62 2.46
CA VAL A 78 -19.61 -7.08 1.05
C VAL A 78 -20.77 -6.43 0.28
N GLU A 79 -21.87 -6.12 0.97
CA GLU A 79 -23.05 -5.46 0.40
C GLU A 79 -22.74 -4.04 -0.09
N GLU A 80 -21.86 -3.31 0.60
CA GLU A 80 -21.44 -1.97 0.19
C GLU A 80 -20.57 -2.03 -1.07
N ILE A 81 -19.66 -3.01 -1.13
CA ILE A 81 -18.82 -3.26 -2.32
C ILE A 81 -19.70 -3.59 -3.52
N LEU A 82 -20.67 -4.50 -3.35
CA LEU A 82 -21.60 -4.92 -4.40
C LEU A 82 -22.41 -3.76 -4.97
N LYS A 83 -22.87 -2.87 -4.09
CA LYS A 83 -23.64 -1.70 -4.50
C LYS A 83 -22.79 -0.76 -5.35
N GLU A 84 -21.58 -0.45 -4.88
CA GLU A 84 -20.65 0.43 -5.61
C GLU A 84 -20.26 -0.19 -6.96
N TYR A 85 -19.97 -1.49 -6.99
CA TYR A 85 -19.62 -2.20 -8.22
C TYR A 85 -20.76 -2.21 -9.23
N ARG A 86 -22.01 -2.46 -8.82
CA ARG A 86 -23.16 -2.41 -9.75
C ARG A 86 -23.34 -1.01 -10.35
N ASP A 87 -23.21 0.02 -9.54
CA ASP A 87 -23.40 1.40 -9.97
C ASP A 87 -22.28 1.87 -10.91
N ASP A 88 -21.04 1.50 -10.61
CA ASP A 88 -19.88 1.79 -11.45
C ASP A 88 -19.91 0.99 -12.75
N SER A 89 -20.18 -0.32 -12.68
CA SER A 89 -20.19 -1.18 -13.85
C SER A 89 -21.30 -0.77 -14.84
N SER A 90 -22.47 -0.39 -14.34
CA SER A 90 -23.55 0.19 -15.16
C SER A 90 -23.14 1.49 -15.86
N ARG A 91 -22.52 2.42 -15.11
CA ARG A 91 -22.02 3.69 -15.67
C ARG A 91 -20.96 3.45 -16.74
N ARG A 92 -20.03 2.54 -16.49
CA ARG A 92 -18.94 2.19 -17.39
C ARG A 92 -19.46 1.58 -18.69
N ARG A 93 -20.37 0.58 -18.61
CA ARG A 93 -21.00 -0.01 -19.80
C ARG A 93 -21.72 1.05 -20.63
N HIS A 94 -22.50 1.93 -19.97
CA HIS A 94 -23.19 3.02 -20.66
C HIS A 94 -22.21 3.96 -21.38
N PHE A 95 -21.12 4.35 -20.72
CA PHE A 95 -20.11 5.21 -21.31
C PHE A 95 -19.42 4.58 -22.53
N ILE A 96 -18.98 3.32 -22.42
CA ILE A 96 -18.31 2.60 -23.51
C ILE A 96 -19.26 2.44 -24.70
N LEU A 97 -20.48 1.94 -24.47
CA LEU A 97 -21.47 1.76 -25.53
C LEU A 97 -21.80 3.07 -26.24
N LYS A 98 -21.97 4.17 -25.49
CA LYS A 98 -22.25 5.50 -26.06
C LYS A 98 -21.07 6.08 -26.83
N THR A 99 -19.84 5.83 -26.36
CA THR A 99 -18.62 6.38 -26.97
C THR A 99 -18.31 5.68 -28.29
N PHE A 100 -18.49 4.36 -28.35
CA PHE A 100 -18.11 3.54 -29.50
C PHE A 100 -19.29 3.11 -30.38
N GLN A 101 -20.49 3.65 -30.16
CA GLN A 101 -21.72 3.31 -30.91
C GLN A 101 -21.60 3.42 -32.43
N ASN A 102 -20.70 4.29 -32.92
CA ASN A 102 -20.52 4.57 -34.35
C ASN A 102 -19.27 3.92 -34.96
N ASP A 103 -18.46 3.21 -34.18
CA ASP A 103 -17.25 2.54 -34.65
C ASP A 103 -17.50 1.05 -34.86
N SER A 104 -17.59 0.64 -36.13
CA SER A 104 -17.86 -0.74 -36.52
C SER A 104 -16.78 -1.76 -36.08
N LEU A 105 -15.52 -1.34 -35.95
CA LEU A 105 -14.42 -2.20 -35.54
C LEU A 105 -14.47 -2.43 -34.03
N THR A 106 -14.62 -1.33 -33.28
CA THR A 106 -14.71 -1.38 -31.83
C THR A 106 -15.99 -2.09 -31.38
N TRP A 107 -17.09 -1.93 -32.11
CA TRP A 107 -18.33 -2.66 -31.85
C TRP A 107 -18.14 -4.17 -31.98
N LYS A 108 -17.44 -4.65 -33.02
CA LYS A 108 -17.12 -6.09 -33.18
C LYS A 108 -16.29 -6.61 -32.02
N LEU A 109 -15.26 -5.86 -31.60
CA LEU A 109 -14.43 -6.22 -30.46
C LEU A 109 -15.24 -6.32 -29.16
N MET A 110 -16.18 -5.41 -28.92
CA MET A 110 -17.04 -5.45 -27.75
C MET A 110 -17.92 -6.71 -27.72
N TRP A 111 -18.39 -7.17 -28.89
CA TRP A 111 -19.16 -8.40 -29.04
C TRP A 111 -18.33 -9.68 -28.87
N GLU A 112 -17.02 -9.64 -29.10
CA GLU A 112 -16.12 -10.76 -28.80
C GLU A 112 -15.92 -10.98 -27.29
N PHE A 113 -16.08 -9.93 -26.49
CA PHE A 113 -15.94 -9.97 -25.03
C PHE A 113 -17.17 -9.42 -24.30
N PRO A 114 -18.35 -10.08 -24.45
CA PRO A 114 -19.61 -9.55 -23.96
C PRO A 114 -19.67 -9.46 -22.44
N SER A 115 -19.02 -10.37 -21.71
CA SER A 115 -18.95 -10.33 -20.25
C SER A 115 -18.38 -9.01 -19.74
N LYS A 116 -17.32 -8.52 -20.39
CA LYS A 116 -16.63 -7.29 -20.01
C LYS A 116 -17.36 -6.03 -20.42
N PHE A 117 -17.93 -6.00 -21.63
CA PHE A 117 -18.43 -4.75 -22.22
C PHE A 117 -19.95 -4.60 -22.18
N ILE A 118 -20.68 -5.70 -22.04
CA ILE A 118 -22.15 -5.74 -22.18
C ILE A 118 -22.82 -6.22 -20.88
N THR A 119 -22.28 -7.26 -20.24
CA THR A 119 -22.97 -7.92 -19.12
C THR A 119 -22.53 -7.39 -17.76
N TYR A 120 -21.23 -7.43 -17.47
CA TYR A 120 -20.71 -7.14 -16.14
C TYR A 120 -20.02 -5.78 -16.11
N GLY A 121 -19.11 -5.42 -17.02
CA GLY A 121 -18.49 -4.07 -17.01
C GLY A 121 -17.10 -4.07 -16.36
N HIS A 122 -16.82 -5.03 -15.48
CA HIS A 122 -15.50 -5.40 -14.99
C HIS A 122 -15.24 -6.90 -15.16
N ILE A 123 -13.97 -7.28 -15.25
CA ILE A 123 -13.55 -8.69 -15.29
C ILE A 123 -13.69 -9.30 -13.89
N GLY A 124 -14.42 -10.41 -13.77
CA GLY A 124 -14.59 -11.14 -12.51
C GLY A 124 -15.74 -10.64 -11.64
N GLU A 125 -16.53 -9.67 -12.10
CA GLU A 125 -17.71 -9.18 -11.37
C GLU A 125 -18.79 -10.24 -11.22
N GLU A 126 -18.84 -11.22 -12.13
CA GLU A 126 -19.61 -12.44 -11.99
C GLU A 126 -19.35 -13.16 -10.65
N LEU A 127 -18.10 -13.13 -10.17
CA LEU A 127 -17.70 -13.81 -8.92
C LEU A 127 -18.25 -13.13 -7.67
N ILE A 128 -18.54 -11.81 -7.68
CA ILE A 128 -19.20 -11.17 -6.53
C ILE A 128 -20.71 -11.34 -6.61
N ILE A 129 -21.26 -11.25 -7.82
CA ILE A 129 -22.72 -11.34 -8.01
C ILE A 129 -23.21 -12.75 -7.72
N GLU A 130 -22.45 -13.79 -8.08
CA GLU A 130 -22.79 -15.20 -7.81
C GLU A 130 -22.40 -15.69 -6.40
N ALA A 131 -21.55 -14.95 -5.68
CA ALA A 131 -21.16 -15.29 -4.31
C ALA A 131 -22.21 -14.88 -3.26
N VAL A 132 -23.30 -14.21 -3.68
CA VAL A 132 -24.44 -13.80 -2.83
C VAL A 132 -25.61 -14.76 -3.00
#